data_AF-A0A8T6P4K9-F1
#
_entry.id   AF-A0A8T6P4K9-F1
#
_cell.length_a   1.000
_cell.length_b   1.000
_cell.length_c   1.000
_cell.angle_alpha   90.00
_cell.angle_beta   90.00
_cell.angle_gamma   90.00
#
_symmetry.space_group_name_H-M   'P 1'
#
loop_
_entity.id
_entity.type
_entity.pdbx_description
1 polymer ?
#
loop_
_entity_poly.entity_id
_entity_poly.type
_entity_poly.pdbx_seq_one_letter_code
_entity_poly.pdbx_strand_id
1 'polypeptide(L)'
;MLNTIRSLVGVCTIAVLLVVGCSSPNIETVATSTPSVLLATPTGGTAGPTPTAIAAAPTPTSCDGQIVSQPFERGHMFWVARAAEQRCDAQHSFAPGTGSIWVLFYEDDSKSEGEWLSFVDDWDDATEPVSDPSLVAPAELLQPVNGFGKVWREKLTDDERQQLGWATWREEVFVTSYRYEPGFSETEADEFVVQPGQHVLETLAGERYFLDESSQTFDYIPAGN
;
A
#
# COMPACT_ATOMS: atom_id res chain seq x y z
N MET A 1 30.14 -50.30 -26.84
CA MET A 1 30.60 -51.58 -26.28
C MET A 1 31.09 -51.32 -24.87
N LEU A 2 30.57 -52.09 -23.90
CA LEU A 2 31.04 -52.36 -22.53
C LEU A 2 31.49 -51.16 -21.66
N ASN A 3 30.70 -50.71 -20.68
CA ASN A 3 30.42 -51.34 -19.37
C ASN A 3 31.66 -51.38 -18.46
N THR A 4 31.67 -50.60 -17.36
CA THR A 4 32.16 -51.03 -16.03
C THR A 4 31.66 -50.06 -14.96
N ILE A 5 30.62 -50.51 -14.27
CA ILE A 5 30.10 -50.00 -13.00
C ILE A 5 31.05 -50.46 -11.89
N ARG A 6 31.55 -49.55 -11.03
CA ARG A 6 32.15 -49.93 -9.74
C ARG A 6 31.21 -49.56 -8.60
N SER A 7 30.80 -50.63 -7.94
CA SER A 7 30.04 -50.72 -6.71
C SER A 7 30.88 -50.26 -5.50
N LEU A 8 30.26 -49.56 -4.56
CA LEU A 8 30.70 -49.46 -3.18
C LEU A 8 29.53 -49.90 -2.28
N VAL A 9 29.73 -51.08 -1.71
CA VAL A 9 28.91 -51.71 -0.68
C VAL A 9 29.54 -51.41 0.68
N GLY A 10 28.71 -51.23 1.70
CA GLY A 10 29.08 -51.27 3.12
C GLY A 10 28.88 -49.90 3.78
N VAL A 11 28.11 -49.75 4.86
CA VAL A 11 27.83 -50.68 5.95
C VAL A 11 26.45 -50.36 6.51
N CYS A 12 25.57 -51.37 6.56
CA CYS A 12 24.35 -51.35 7.34
C CYS A 12 24.72 -51.52 8.81
N THR A 13 24.64 -50.44 9.59
CA THR A 13 24.79 -50.50 11.03
C THR A 13 23.40 -50.32 11.64
N ILE A 14 22.86 -51.42 12.18
CA ILE A 14 21.69 -51.41 13.06
C ILE A 14 22.19 -50.99 14.44
N ALA A 15 21.66 -49.89 14.98
CA ALA A 15 21.84 -49.55 16.39
C ALA A 15 20.58 -48.87 16.94
N VAL A 16 19.84 -49.68 17.71
CA VAL A 16 19.14 -49.37 18.96
C VAL A 16 18.19 -48.16 18.95
N LEU A 17 16.89 -48.48 18.86
CA LEU A 17 15.78 -47.60 19.19
C LEU A 17 15.79 -47.31 20.70
N LEU A 18 16.22 -46.12 21.10
CA LEU A 18 15.99 -45.57 22.44
C LEU A 18 14.76 -44.66 22.35
N VAL A 19 13.63 -45.17 22.82
CA VAL A 19 12.39 -44.39 22.98
C VAL A 19 12.58 -43.48 24.19
N VAL A 20 13.09 -42.27 23.94
CA VAL A 20 13.03 -41.18 24.91
C VAL A 20 11.70 -40.49 24.71
N GLY A 21 10.78 -40.70 25.66
CA GLY A 21 9.52 -39.99 25.73
C GLY A 21 9.77 -38.52 26.06
N CYS A 22 9.79 -37.67 25.04
CA CYS A 22 9.51 -36.25 25.20
C CYS A 22 7.98 -36.11 25.19
N SER A 23 7.42 -35.90 26.38
CA SER A 23 6.06 -35.40 26.58
C SER A 23 5.88 -34.11 25.78
N SER A 24 5.07 -34.17 24.72
CA SER A 24 4.64 -33.02 23.95
C SER A 24 3.94 -32.01 24.87
N PRO A 25 4.23 -30.70 24.76
CA PRO A 25 3.32 -29.72 25.34
C PRO A 25 1.97 -29.87 24.65
N ASN A 26 0.94 -30.11 25.46
CA ASN A 26 -0.46 -30.05 25.08
C ASN A 26 -0.70 -28.72 24.36
N ILE A 27 -0.89 -28.75 23.04
CA ILE A 27 -1.57 -27.63 22.38
C ILE A 27 -3.03 -27.81 22.80
N GLU A 28 -3.42 -27.07 23.83
CA GLU A 28 -4.84 -26.83 24.08
C GLU A 28 -5.40 -26.15 22.84
N THR A 29 -6.10 -26.94 22.02
CA THR A 29 -7.08 -26.44 21.07
C THR A 29 -8.05 -25.56 21.84
N VAL A 30 -7.81 -24.24 21.82
CA VAL A 30 -8.84 -23.26 22.16
C VAL A 30 -9.93 -23.47 21.13
N ALA A 31 -11.04 -24.06 21.56
CA ALA A 31 -12.22 -24.17 20.74
C ALA A 31 -12.60 -22.75 20.29
N THR A 32 -12.55 -22.50 18.98
CA THR A 32 -13.21 -21.36 18.36
C THR A 32 -14.66 -21.40 18.80
N SER A 33 -15.07 -20.47 19.67
CA SER A 33 -16.46 -20.33 20.06
C SER A 33 -17.24 -19.85 18.83
N THR A 34 -17.84 -20.79 18.10
CA THR A 34 -18.90 -20.48 17.15
C THR A 34 -20.02 -19.80 17.92
N PRO A 35 -20.41 -18.55 17.61
CA PRO A 35 -21.59 -17.97 18.21
C PRO A 35 -22.78 -18.84 17.83
N SER A 36 -23.41 -19.45 18.85
CA SER A 36 -24.65 -20.20 18.67
C SER A 36 -25.76 -19.19 18.38
N VAL A 37 -26.15 -19.06 17.12
CA VAL A 37 -27.36 -18.32 16.75
C VAL A 37 -28.55 -19.17 17.19
N LEU A 38 -29.15 -18.81 18.33
CA LEU A 38 -30.46 -19.32 18.75
C LEU A 38 -31.50 -18.84 17.75
N LEU A 39 -31.97 -19.72 16.85
CA LEU A 39 -33.20 -19.49 16.10
C LEU A 39 -34.38 -19.58 17.07
N ALA A 40 -34.81 -18.44 17.61
CA ALA A 40 -36.12 -18.32 18.25
C ALA A 40 -37.17 -18.16 17.14
N THR A 41 -38.05 -19.15 16.98
CA THR A 41 -39.30 -18.96 16.22
C THR A 41 -40.19 -17.96 16.96
N PRO A 42 -40.53 -16.80 16.38
CA PRO A 42 -41.45 -15.87 17.03
C PRO A 42 -42.86 -16.46 16.99
N THR A 43 -43.36 -16.87 18.15
CA THR A 43 -44.81 -17.05 18.36
C THR A 43 -45.39 -15.66 18.61
N GLY A 44 -46.46 -15.34 17.87
CA GLY A 44 -47.07 -14.01 17.76
C GLY A 44 -47.02 -13.15 19.02
N GLY A 45 -46.26 -12.07 18.93
CA GLY A 45 -46.25 -10.95 19.84
C GLY A 45 -46.29 -9.66 19.02
N THR A 46 -47.18 -8.75 19.39
CA THR A 46 -47.41 -7.43 18.80
C THR A 46 -46.11 -6.74 18.41
N ALA A 47 -46.02 -6.22 17.18
CA ALA A 47 -44.88 -5.47 16.67
C ALA A 47 -44.58 -4.26 17.58
N GLY A 48 -43.57 -4.40 18.44
CA GLY A 48 -42.85 -3.25 19.00
C GLY A 48 -42.05 -2.57 17.89
N PRO A 49 -41.66 -1.28 18.04
CA PRO A 49 -40.86 -0.60 17.03
C PRO A 49 -39.60 -1.44 16.77
N THR A 50 -39.40 -1.80 15.50
CA THR A 50 -38.13 -2.33 15.01
C THR A 50 -37.02 -1.44 15.55
N PRO A 51 -35.99 -1.97 16.24
CA PRO A 51 -34.85 -1.14 16.60
C PRO A 51 -34.30 -0.54 15.31
N THR A 52 -34.30 0.79 15.22
CA THR A 52 -33.63 1.51 14.13
C THR A 52 -32.19 1.00 14.10
N ALA A 53 -31.77 0.44 12.97
CA ALA A 53 -30.39 0.05 12.80
C ALA A 53 -29.53 1.31 12.97
N ILE A 54 -28.65 1.32 13.97
CA ILE A 54 -27.59 2.31 14.09
C ILE A 54 -26.76 2.20 12.81
N ALA A 55 -26.45 3.33 12.18
CA ALA A 55 -25.61 3.34 10.98
C ALA A 55 -24.29 2.61 11.30
N ALA A 56 -23.78 1.76 10.41
CA ALA A 56 -22.48 1.12 10.64
C ALA A 56 -21.36 2.12 10.39
N ALA A 57 -20.35 2.14 11.25
CA ALA A 57 -19.16 2.98 11.07
C ALA A 57 -18.42 2.60 9.76
N PRO A 58 -17.78 3.55 9.08
CA PRO A 58 -16.94 3.27 7.91
C PRO A 58 -15.86 2.23 8.24
N THR A 59 -15.67 1.27 7.34
CA THR A 59 -14.70 0.17 7.51
C THR A 59 -13.42 0.45 6.73
N PRO A 60 -12.23 0.19 7.29
CA PRO A 60 -10.98 0.25 6.54
C PRO A 60 -10.96 -0.70 5.34
N THR A 61 -10.34 -0.26 4.26
CA THR A 61 -10.10 -1.08 3.06
C THR A 61 -8.64 -1.47 3.00
N SER A 62 -8.34 -2.74 2.70
CA SER A 62 -6.97 -3.21 2.46
C SER A 62 -6.96 -4.23 1.34
N CYS A 63 -5.98 -4.12 0.44
CA CYS A 63 -5.84 -4.97 -0.74
C CYS A 63 -4.44 -4.83 -1.33
N ASP A 64 -4.10 -5.70 -2.29
CA ASP A 64 -2.92 -5.50 -3.13
C ASP A 64 -3.30 -4.68 -4.37
N GLY A 65 -2.47 -3.71 -4.72
CA GLY A 65 -2.70 -2.82 -5.86
C GLY A 65 -1.41 -2.51 -6.60
N GLN A 66 -1.51 -2.24 -7.90
CA GLN A 66 -0.37 -1.76 -8.68
C GLN A 66 -0.11 -0.27 -8.43
N ILE A 67 1.13 0.06 -8.11
CA ILE A 67 1.61 1.41 -7.80
C ILE A 67 2.87 1.68 -8.62
N VAL A 68 3.11 2.95 -8.95
CA VAL A 68 4.40 3.41 -9.49
C VAL A 68 5.07 4.29 -8.46
N SER A 69 6.38 4.14 -8.30
CA SER A 69 7.14 4.89 -7.30
C SER A 69 8.40 5.46 -7.92
N GLN A 70 8.77 6.67 -7.51
CA GLN A 70 10.05 7.28 -7.86
C GLN A 70 10.60 8.10 -6.69
N PRO A 71 11.80 7.79 -6.18
CA PRO A 71 12.46 8.61 -5.17
C PRO A 71 13.08 9.86 -5.77
N PHE A 72 13.04 10.94 -5.01
CA PHE A 72 13.66 12.24 -5.30
C PHE A 72 14.69 12.58 -4.22
N GLU A 73 15.50 13.63 -4.45
CA GLU A 73 16.51 14.07 -3.49
C GLU A 73 15.93 14.34 -2.10
N ARG A 74 14.78 15.02 -2.05
CA ARG A 74 14.11 15.47 -0.82
C ARG A 74 12.62 15.14 -0.83
N GLY A 75 12.26 14.03 -1.46
CA GLY A 75 10.89 13.57 -1.46
C GLY A 75 10.67 12.29 -2.23
N HIS A 76 9.42 12.04 -2.56
CA HIS A 76 8.99 10.84 -3.26
C HIS A 76 7.77 11.14 -4.12
N MET A 77 7.64 10.49 -5.27
CA MET A 77 6.39 10.48 -6.01
C MET A 77 5.82 9.07 -6.07
N PHE A 78 4.50 8.98 -5.89
CA PHE A 78 3.73 7.77 -6.10
C PHE A 78 2.65 8.02 -7.14
N TRP A 79 2.42 7.05 -8.00
CA TRP A 79 1.21 6.96 -8.79
C TRP A 79 0.29 5.94 -8.13
N VAL A 80 -0.94 6.34 -7.84
CA VAL A 80 -1.97 5.47 -7.25
C VAL A 80 -3.23 5.60 -8.08
N ALA A 81 -3.98 4.52 -8.26
CA ALA A 81 -5.27 4.59 -8.93
C ALA A 81 -6.20 5.59 -8.25
N ARG A 82 -6.89 6.39 -9.07
CA ARG A 82 -7.73 7.46 -8.54
C ARG A 82 -9.03 6.93 -7.94
N ALA A 83 -9.72 6.05 -8.67
CA ALA A 83 -10.97 5.45 -8.21
C ALA A 83 -10.70 4.41 -7.12
N ALA A 84 -11.48 4.44 -6.03
CA ALA A 84 -11.26 3.59 -4.87
C ALA A 84 -11.35 2.09 -5.24
N GLU A 85 -12.27 1.73 -6.13
CA GLU A 85 -12.46 0.37 -6.62
C GLU A 85 -11.26 -0.11 -7.43
N GLN A 86 -10.58 0.82 -8.11
CA GLN A 86 -9.43 0.53 -8.95
C GLN A 86 -8.15 0.42 -8.13
N ARG A 87 -8.03 1.00 -6.93
CA ARG A 87 -6.81 0.89 -6.10
C ARG A 87 -6.40 -0.53 -5.74
N CYS A 88 -7.33 -1.48 -5.87
CA CYS A 88 -7.11 -2.90 -5.63
C CYS A 88 -6.86 -3.71 -6.92
N ASP A 89 -6.67 -3.05 -8.06
CA ASP A 89 -6.30 -3.72 -9.30
C ASP A 89 -4.78 -3.93 -9.31
N ALA A 90 -4.36 -5.20 -9.40
CA ALA A 90 -2.94 -5.56 -9.55
C ALA A 90 -2.38 -5.24 -10.96
N GLN A 91 -3.22 -4.76 -11.88
CA GLN A 91 -2.84 -4.36 -13.22
C GLN A 91 -3.66 -3.16 -13.68
N HIS A 92 -3.02 -2.00 -13.77
CA HIS A 92 -3.62 -0.76 -14.22
C HIS A 92 -3.36 -0.47 -15.70
N SER A 93 -4.31 0.25 -16.28
CA SER A 93 -4.11 1.01 -17.50
C SER A 93 -3.69 2.43 -17.11
N PHE A 94 -2.51 2.87 -17.54
CA PHE A 94 -2.00 4.22 -17.27
C PHE A 94 -2.55 5.26 -18.26
N ALA A 95 -3.86 5.21 -18.52
CA ALA A 95 -4.49 6.19 -19.41
C ALA A 95 -4.68 7.53 -18.68
N PRO A 96 -4.71 8.67 -19.40
CA PRO A 96 -4.95 9.98 -18.79
C PRO A 96 -6.20 9.98 -17.89
N GLY A 97 -6.04 10.45 -16.67
CA GLY A 97 -7.07 10.63 -15.65
C GLY A 97 -7.39 9.40 -14.79
N THR A 98 -6.75 8.25 -15.07
CA THR A 98 -7.00 6.99 -14.32
C THR A 98 -6.31 6.97 -12.95
N GLY A 99 -5.22 7.72 -12.82
CA GLY A 99 -4.42 7.78 -11.60
C GLY A 99 -4.33 9.16 -10.98
N SER A 100 -3.74 9.16 -9.79
CA SER A 100 -3.30 10.34 -9.09
C SER A 100 -1.81 10.20 -8.76
N ILE A 101 -1.06 11.26 -9.04
CA ILE A 101 0.33 11.40 -8.66
C ILE A 101 0.38 12.11 -7.32
N TRP A 102 0.88 11.43 -6.31
CA TRP A 102 1.11 11.96 -4.98
C TRP A 102 2.57 12.36 -4.87
N VAL A 103 2.81 13.61 -4.51
CA VAL A 103 4.14 14.21 -4.36
C VAL A 103 4.36 14.46 -2.89
N LEU A 104 5.36 13.80 -2.30
CA LEU A 104 5.72 13.91 -0.90
C LEU A 104 6.99 14.75 -0.80
N PHE A 105 6.98 15.74 0.08
CA PHE A 105 8.12 16.59 0.39
C PHE A 105 8.60 16.27 1.80
N TYR A 106 9.85 15.81 1.94
CA TYR A 106 10.42 15.58 3.27
C TYR A 106 10.67 16.93 3.96
N GLU A 107 10.33 17.02 5.25
CA GLU A 107 10.65 18.21 6.05
C GLU A 107 12.16 18.34 6.28
N ASP A 108 12.84 17.20 6.47
CA ASP A 108 14.28 17.13 6.68
C ASP A 108 14.92 15.84 6.11
N ASP A 109 16.24 15.70 6.29
CA ASP A 109 17.02 14.56 5.80
C ASP A 109 16.72 13.23 6.53
N SER A 110 16.01 13.26 7.68
CA SER A 110 15.57 12.06 8.39
C SER A 110 14.43 11.35 7.68
N LYS A 111 13.70 12.07 6.82
CA LYS A 111 12.57 11.58 6.01
C LYS A 111 11.42 11.02 6.84
N SER A 112 11.33 11.33 8.13
CA SER A 112 10.31 10.77 9.04
C SER A 112 8.92 11.34 8.83
N GLU A 113 8.84 12.60 8.39
CA GLU A 113 7.59 13.32 8.21
C GLU A 113 7.70 14.35 7.08
N GLY A 114 6.57 14.91 6.70
CA GLY A 114 6.51 16.00 5.74
C GLY A 114 5.11 16.27 5.22
N GLU A 115 5.05 17.03 4.14
CA GLU A 115 3.80 17.42 3.48
C GLU A 115 3.63 16.67 2.16
N TRP A 116 2.39 16.51 1.71
CA TRP A 116 2.12 15.89 0.42
C TRP A 116 1.02 16.58 -0.37
N LEU A 117 1.17 16.52 -1.70
CA LEU A 117 0.21 17.04 -2.67
C LEU A 117 -0.28 15.90 -3.55
N SER A 118 -1.48 16.07 -4.11
CA SER A 118 -2.04 15.11 -5.07
C SER A 118 -2.44 15.82 -6.36
N PHE A 119 -2.06 15.23 -7.49
CA PHE A 119 -2.40 15.70 -8.83
C PHE A 119 -3.10 14.59 -9.58
N VAL A 120 -4.07 14.93 -10.43
CA VAL A 120 -4.58 13.95 -11.40
C VAL A 120 -3.49 13.71 -12.44
N ASP A 121 -3.18 12.44 -12.71
CA ASP A 121 -2.27 12.09 -13.80
C ASP A 121 -2.99 12.29 -15.13
N ASP A 122 -2.73 13.40 -15.80
CA ASP A 122 -3.31 13.74 -17.09
C ASP A 122 -2.32 13.61 -18.25
N TRP A 123 -1.21 12.88 -18.05
CA TRP A 123 -0.20 12.66 -19.09
C TRP A 123 -0.69 11.67 -20.16
N ASP A 124 -0.57 12.07 -21.41
CA ASP A 124 -0.99 11.31 -22.60
C ASP A 124 0.20 10.91 -23.47
N ASP A 125 0.51 9.61 -23.52
CA ASP A 125 1.63 9.05 -24.28
C ASP A 125 1.51 9.28 -25.80
N ALA A 126 0.30 9.52 -26.30
CA ALA A 126 0.04 9.77 -27.71
C ALA A 126 0.31 11.21 -28.13
N THR A 127 0.24 12.18 -27.22
CA THR A 127 0.31 13.61 -27.55
C THR A 127 1.40 14.38 -26.81
N GLU A 128 1.93 13.86 -25.71
CA GLU A 128 2.85 14.57 -24.84
C GLU A 128 4.25 13.95 -24.83
N PRO A 129 5.31 14.78 -24.68
CA PRO A 129 6.67 14.26 -24.63
C PRO A 129 6.91 13.51 -23.31
N VAL A 130 7.64 12.39 -23.40
CA VAL A 130 8.12 11.62 -22.24
C VAL A 130 9.06 12.46 -21.35
N SER A 131 9.87 13.31 -21.96
CA SER A 131 10.92 14.12 -21.32
C SER A 131 11.10 15.45 -22.05
N ASP A 132 11.61 16.47 -21.36
CA ASP A 132 12.02 17.74 -21.98
C ASP A 132 13.52 17.70 -22.33
N PRO A 133 13.90 17.70 -23.62
CA PRO A 133 15.31 17.64 -24.02
C PRO A 133 16.12 18.91 -23.68
N SER A 134 15.47 20.02 -23.33
CA SER A 134 16.15 21.26 -22.91
C SER A 134 16.56 21.23 -21.44
N LEU A 135 15.96 20.36 -20.64
CA LEU A 135 16.28 20.18 -19.23
C LEU A 135 17.33 19.08 -19.06
N VAL A 136 18.49 19.44 -18.52
CA VAL A 136 19.59 18.51 -18.25
C VAL A 136 19.68 18.29 -16.75
N ALA A 137 19.46 17.05 -16.31
CA ALA A 137 19.62 16.68 -14.92
C ALA A 137 21.09 16.82 -14.48
N PRO A 138 21.37 17.19 -13.22
CA PRO A 138 22.72 17.16 -12.67
C PRO A 138 23.33 15.76 -12.70
N ALA A 139 24.65 15.67 -12.50
CA ALA A 139 25.36 14.39 -12.45
C ALA A 139 24.74 13.46 -11.39
N GLU A 140 24.62 12.17 -11.73
CA GLU A 140 24.01 11.12 -10.89
C GLU A 140 22.51 11.30 -10.57
N LEU A 141 21.84 12.28 -11.18
CA LEU A 141 20.41 12.52 -11.04
C LEU A 141 19.69 12.33 -12.37
N LEU A 142 18.37 12.18 -12.31
CA LEU A 142 17.52 11.88 -13.45
C LEU A 142 16.44 12.95 -13.61
N GLN A 143 16.14 13.26 -14.88
CA GLN A 143 14.92 14.00 -15.19
C GLN A 143 13.72 13.05 -15.01
N PRO A 144 12.70 13.41 -14.20
CA PRO A 144 11.48 12.62 -14.13
C PRO A 144 10.77 12.63 -15.51
N VAL A 145 10.17 11.50 -15.86
CA VAL A 145 9.58 11.24 -17.19
C VAL A 145 8.08 10.98 -17.07
N ASN A 146 7.37 10.88 -18.20
CA ASN A 146 5.94 10.55 -18.25
C ASN A 146 5.09 11.47 -17.34
N GLY A 147 4.11 10.90 -16.62
CA GLY A 147 3.24 11.60 -15.68
C GLY A 147 3.99 12.30 -14.56
N PHE A 148 4.97 11.65 -13.91
CA PHE A 148 5.78 12.30 -12.86
C PHE A 148 6.57 13.49 -13.43
N GLY A 149 7.14 13.32 -14.62
CA GLY A 149 7.84 14.37 -15.35
C GLY A 149 6.94 15.56 -15.68
N LYS A 150 5.70 15.31 -16.11
CA LYS A 150 4.71 16.36 -16.37
C LYS A 150 4.33 17.10 -15.09
N VAL A 151 4.01 16.40 -14.01
CA VAL A 151 3.72 17.01 -12.71
C VAL A 151 4.90 17.85 -12.24
N TRP A 152 6.10 17.29 -12.29
CA TRP A 152 7.33 17.98 -11.89
C TRP A 152 7.60 19.20 -12.76
N ARG A 153 7.41 19.16 -14.09
CA ARG A 153 7.73 20.32 -14.96
C ARG A 153 6.64 21.40 -14.99
N GLU A 154 5.37 21.02 -14.87
CA GLU A 154 4.24 21.88 -15.26
C GLU A 154 3.25 22.16 -14.12
N LYS A 155 3.18 21.31 -13.10
CA LYS A 155 2.18 21.43 -12.03
C LYS A 155 2.80 21.94 -10.72
N LEU A 156 4.04 21.55 -10.43
CA LEU A 156 4.79 22.11 -9.31
C LEU A 156 5.27 23.53 -9.60
N THR A 157 5.16 24.39 -8.60
CA THR A 157 5.79 25.71 -8.57
C THR A 157 7.32 25.61 -8.52
N ASP A 158 8.01 26.69 -8.86
CA ASP A 158 9.48 26.71 -8.81
C ASP A 158 10.03 26.37 -7.41
N ASP A 159 9.34 26.80 -6.34
CA ASP A 159 9.74 26.53 -4.97
C ASP A 159 9.53 25.06 -4.59
N GLU A 160 8.38 24.47 -4.95
CA GLU A 160 8.11 23.05 -4.74
C GLU A 160 9.11 22.16 -5.51
N ARG A 161 9.47 22.53 -6.74
CA ARG A 161 10.49 21.80 -7.52
C ARG A 161 11.85 21.87 -6.87
N GLN A 162 12.23 23.04 -6.36
CA GLN A 162 13.48 23.21 -5.63
C GLN A 162 13.45 22.44 -4.30
N GLN A 163 12.32 22.42 -3.60
CA GLN A 163 12.16 21.65 -2.37
C GLN A 163 12.31 20.16 -2.64
N LEU A 164 11.60 19.60 -3.62
CA LEU A 164 11.64 18.18 -3.96
C LEU A 164 12.99 17.73 -4.55
N GLY A 165 13.57 18.57 -5.43
CA GLY A 165 14.78 18.26 -6.18
C GLY A 165 14.55 17.38 -7.41
N TRP A 166 15.60 16.71 -7.87
CA TRP A 166 15.57 15.80 -9.01
C TRP A 166 15.30 14.35 -8.58
N ALA A 167 14.92 13.52 -9.55
CA ALA A 167 14.78 12.09 -9.30
C ALA A 167 16.16 11.46 -9.07
N THR A 168 16.26 10.62 -8.04
CA THR A 168 17.49 9.88 -7.71
C THR A 168 17.50 8.47 -8.28
N TRP A 169 16.32 7.99 -8.70
CA TRP A 169 16.14 6.70 -9.34
C TRP A 169 15.05 6.76 -10.42
N ARG A 170 14.99 5.72 -11.25
CA ARG A 170 13.93 5.57 -12.26
C ARG A 170 12.58 5.29 -11.60
N GLU A 171 11.51 5.44 -12.38
CA GLU A 171 10.17 4.96 -12.02
C GLU A 171 10.16 3.44 -11.89
N GLU A 172 9.53 2.93 -10.84
CA GLU A 172 9.37 1.50 -10.57
C GLU A 172 7.90 1.15 -10.38
N VAL A 173 7.41 0.26 -11.24
CA VAL A 173 6.05 -0.27 -11.16
C VAL A 173 6.08 -1.59 -10.40
N PHE A 174 5.24 -1.74 -9.38
CA PHE A 174 5.12 -2.98 -8.60
C PHE A 174 3.73 -3.11 -7.99
N VAL A 175 3.42 -4.31 -7.50
CA VAL A 175 2.19 -4.58 -6.74
C VAL A 175 2.56 -4.62 -5.26
N THR A 176 1.80 -3.92 -4.44
CA THR A 176 2.06 -3.79 -3.00
C THR A 176 0.76 -3.72 -2.20
N SER A 177 0.85 -3.91 -0.89
CA SER A 177 -0.28 -3.69 0.01
C SER A 177 -0.64 -2.22 0.05
N TYR A 178 -1.89 -1.92 -0.28
CA TYR A 178 -2.55 -0.65 -0.11
C TYR A 178 -3.57 -0.75 1.02
N ARG A 179 -3.65 0.27 1.88
CA ARG A 179 -4.70 0.39 2.89
C ARG A 179 -5.25 1.81 2.95
N TYR A 180 -6.55 1.91 3.15
CA TYR A 180 -7.25 3.16 3.41
C TYR A 180 -8.07 3.05 4.70
N GLU A 181 -7.86 4.00 5.60
CA GLU A 181 -8.60 4.12 6.85
C GLU A 181 -9.50 5.36 6.77
N PRO A 182 -10.82 5.20 6.56
CA PRO A 182 -11.71 6.36 6.47
C PRO A 182 -11.80 7.08 7.81
N GLY A 183 -11.68 8.41 7.79
CA GLY A 183 -12.06 9.23 8.94
C GLY A 183 -13.56 9.25 9.11
N PHE A 184 -14.05 9.44 10.33
CA PHE A 184 -15.47 9.65 10.58
C PHE A 184 -15.73 10.48 11.84
N SER A 185 -16.87 11.17 11.86
CA SER A 185 -17.44 11.78 13.05
C SER A 185 -18.85 11.25 13.28
N GLU A 186 -19.25 11.17 14.54
CA GLU A 186 -20.60 10.78 14.94
C GLU A 186 -21.44 12.05 15.20
N THR A 187 -22.66 12.06 14.69
CA THR A 187 -23.62 13.14 14.95
C THR A 187 -24.50 12.81 16.15
N GLU A 188 -25.22 13.81 16.67
CA GLU A 188 -26.20 13.62 17.76
C GLU A 188 -27.36 12.66 17.42
N ALA A 189 -27.49 12.25 16.15
CA ALA A 189 -28.50 11.32 15.66
C ALA A 189 -27.99 9.88 15.47
N ASP A 190 -26.85 9.52 16.07
CA ASP A 190 -26.17 8.22 15.90
C ASP A 190 -25.86 7.90 14.42
N GLU A 191 -25.64 8.95 13.60
CA GLU A 191 -25.25 8.84 12.20
C GLU A 191 -23.76 9.17 12.04
N PHE A 192 -23.05 8.35 11.25
CA PHE A 192 -21.64 8.55 10.92
C PHE A 192 -21.48 9.41 9.66
N VAL A 193 -20.69 10.48 9.77
CA VAL A 193 -20.29 11.31 8.63
C VAL A 193 -18.87 10.94 8.25
N VAL A 194 -18.69 10.47 7.01
CA VAL A 194 -17.36 10.16 6.44
C VAL A 194 -16.53 11.45 6.36
N GLN A 195 -15.29 11.37 6.81
CA GLN A 195 -14.28 12.43 6.75
C GLN A 195 -13.09 11.95 5.92
N PRO A 196 -12.21 12.88 5.50
CA PRO A 196 -10.89 12.51 4.99
C PRO A 196 -10.21 11.51 5.92
N GLY A 197 -9.55 10.53 5.32
CA GLY A 197 -8.94 9.40 6.02
C GLY A 197 -7.42 9.38 5.89
N GLN A 198 -6.85 8.21 6.12
CA GLN A 198 -5.42 7.97 5.99
C GLN A 198 -5.15 6.89 4.94
N HIS A 199 -4.20 7.16 4.04
CA HIS A 199 -3.66 6.17 3.13
C HIS A 199 -2.39 5.55 3.72
N VAL A 200 -2.24 4.23 3.57
CA VAL A 200 -1.01 3.53 3.92
C VAL A 200 -0.47 2.83 2.67
N LEU A 201 0.76 3.17 2.33
CA LEU A 201 1.49 2.66 1.17
C LEU A 201 2.78 1.97 1.62
N GLU A 202 3.11 0.84 1.02
CA GLU A 202 4.40 0.18 1.23
C GLU A 202 5.24 0.21 -0.06
N THR A 203 6.50 0.64 0.03
CA THR A 203 7.45 0.65 -1.10
C THR A 203 7.99 -0.75 -1.37
N LEU A 204 8.60 -0.96 -2.54
CA LEU A 204 9.29 -2.21 -2.85
C LEU A 204 10.42 -2.55 -1.84
N ALA A 205 10.96 -1.55 -1.17
CA ALA A 205 11.98 -1.71 -0.13
C ALA A 205 11.39 -2.10 1.24
N GLY A 206 10.06 -2.11 1.39
CA GLY A 206 9.37 -2.40 2.65
C GLY A 206 9.20 -1.18 3.57
N GLU A 207 9.39 0.04 3.04
CA GLU A 207 9.14 1.28 3.78
C GLU A 207 7.65 1.59 3.74
N ARG A 208 7.11 2.20 4.80
CA ARG A 208 5.70 2.53 4.89
C ARG A 208 5.46 4.02 5.05
N TYR A 209 4.51 4.54 4.28
CA TYR A 209 4.05 5.92 4.32
C TYR A 209 2.62 5.96 4.80
N PHE A 210 2.32 6.85 5.74
CA PHE A 210 0.99 7.10 6.31
C PHE A 210 0.58 8.51 5.92
N LEU A 211 -0.23 8.65 4.88
CA LEU A 211 -0.61 9.95 4.31
C LEU A 211 -1.99 10.36 4.83
N ASP A 212 -2.05 11.44 5.58
CA ASP A 212 -3.29 11.96 6.15
C ASP A 212 -3.94 12.96 5.19
N GLU A 213 -5.18 12.68 4.75
CA GLU A 213 -5.91 13.52 3.80
C GLU A 213 -6.39 14.84 4.42
N SER A 214 -6.54 14.89 5.76
CA SER A 214 -7.11 16.06 6.45
C SER A 214 -6.09 17.19 6.65
N SER A 215 -4.85 16.82 6.98
CA SER A 215 -3.74 17.71 7.27
C SER A 215 -2.79 17.86 6.09
N GLN A 216 -2.88 16.97 5.09
CA GLN A 216 -1.94 16.89 3.96
C GLN A 216 -0.49 16.68 4.41
N THR A 217 -0.31 15.97 5.53
CA THR A 217 1.00 15.52 6.00
C THR A 217 1.14 14.01 5.89
N PHE A 218 2.36 13.52 6.04
CA PHE A 218 2.62 12.08 6.15
C PHE A 218 3.63 11.76 7.24
N ASP A 219 3.50 10.54 7.77
CA ASP A 219 4.53 9.88 8.58
C ASP A 219 5.20 8.76 7.76
N TYR A 220 6.47 8.48 8.05
CA TYR A 220 7.29 7.47 7.40
C TYR A 220 7.88 6.49 8.41
N ILE A 221 7.79 5.20 8.10
CA ILE A 221 8.45 4.13 8.84
C ILE A 221 9.43 3.41 7.89
N PRO A 222 10.74 3.37 8.21
CA PRO A 222 11.71 2.69 7.37
C PRO A 222 11.51 1.17 7.42
N ALA A 223 12.04 0.49 6.40
CA ALA A 223 11.97 -0.96 6.30
C ALA A 223 12.64 -1.67 7.50
N GLY A 224 12.00 -2.74 7.99
CA GLY A 224 12.59 -3.64 9.00
C GLY A 224 12.46 -3.21 10.47
N ASN A 225 11.63 -2.21 10.77
CA ASN A 225 11.22 -1.84 12.13
C ASN A 225 10.04 -2.67 12.66
#